data_AF-A0A166E232-F1
#
_entry.id   AF-A0A166E232-F1
#
_cell.length_a   1.000
_cell.length_b   1.000
_cell.length_c   1.000
_cell.angle_alpha   90.00
_cell.angle_beta   90.00
_cell.angle_gamma   90.00
#
_symmetry.space_group_name_H-M   'P 1'
#
loop_
_entity.id
_entity.type
_entity.pdbx_description
1 polymer ?
#
loop_
_entity_poly.entity_id
_entity_poly.type
_entity_poly.pdbx_seq_one_letter_code
_entity_poly.pdbx_strand_id
1 'polypeptide(L)'
;MARPPPSLPPTGTAPLKVTLLLGSFVHDPASIELFDLIVPASQPPPVHADEASFHVLPTIHHTFRPEQKLPPRAISAVFSALVLSPWVVLLGLWIKVGPSTPRLFSPTILPFTTLLAAFELLLFWYWVDLKLGQVLLYGGILSIPTVFAGKHALYSMGETRLGRK
;
A
#
# COMPACT_ATOMS: atom_id res chain seq x y z
N MET A 1 30.99 -23.81 58.84
CA MET A 1 30.84 -22.46 58.28
C MET A 1 29.43 -22.32 57.74
N ALA A 2 28.66 -21.35 58.23
CA ALA A 2 27.28 -21.12 57.79
C ALA A 2 27.27 -20.53 56.37
N ARG A 3 26.32 -20.96 55.54
CA ARG A 3 26.14 -20.38 54.21
C ARG A 3 25.49 -18.99 54.34
N PRO A 4 25.92 -17.99 53.56
CA PRO A 4 25.25 -16.70 53.53
C PRO A 4 23.78 -16.88 53.09
N PRO A 5 22.85 -16.07 53.59
CA PRO A 5 21.44 -16.15 53.22
C PRO A 5 21.27 -15.90 51.72
N PRO A 6 20.33 -16.61 51.06
CA PRO A 6 20.11 -16.52 49.61
C PRO A 6 19.54 -15.17 49.15
N SER A 7 19.15 -14.30 50.09
CA SER A 7 18.68 -12.94 49.81
C SER A 7 19.81 -11.93 49.57
N LEU A 8 21.07 -12.28 49.83
CA LEU A 8 22.20 -11.40 49.55
C LEU A 8 22.49 -11.39 48.04
N PRO A 9 22.36 -10.23 47.36
CA PRO A 9 22.62 -10.17 45.93
C PRO A 9 24.11 -10.35 45.65
N PRO A 10 24.47 -10.98 44.52
CA PRO A 10 25.85 -11.06 44.10
C PRO A 10 26.41 -9.66 43.84
N THR A 11 27.61 -9.43 44.33
CA THR A 11 28.27 -8.14 44.30
C THR A 11 28.94 -8.01 42.93
N GLY A 12 28.29 -7.29 42.00
CA GLY A 12 28.82 -7.06 40.66
C GLY A 12 30.00 -6.08 40.66
N THR A 13 29.75 -4.84 40.28
CA THR A 13 30.78 -3.78 40.21
C THR A 13 30.90 -2.94 41.48
N ALA A 14 29.96 -3.04 42.42
CA ALA A 14 29.92 -2.25 43.65
C ALA A 14 30.01 -3.17 44.88
N PRO A 15 31.07 -3.06 45.73
CA PRO A 15 31.26 -3.93 46.90
C PRO A 15 30.19 -3.74 47.98
N LEU A 16 29.91 -4.78 48.77
CA LEU A 16 29.02 -4.70 49.93
C LEU A 16 29.78 -4.15 51.14
N LYS A 17 29.36 -3.02 51.68
CA LYS A 17 30.02 -2.40 52.85
C LYS A 17 29.60 -3.08 54.15
N VAL A 18 30.57 -3.56 54.93
CA VAL A 18 30.32 -4.15 56.25
C VAL A 18 30.65 -3.11 57.32
N THR A 19 29.62 -2.67 58.05
CA THR A 19 29.76 -1.68 59.13
C THR A 19 29.39 -2.31 60.46
N LEU A 20 30.26 -2.15 61.46
CA LEU A 20 29.99 -2.51 62.85
C LEU A 20 29.28 -1.34 63.54
N LEU A 21 28.05 -1.59 63.97
CA LEU A 21 27.27 -0.64 64.76
C LEU A 21 27.28 -1.07 66.22
N LEU A 22 27.88 -0.26 67.08
CA LEU A 22 27.92 -0.46 68.53
C LEU A 22 26.99 0.56 69.17
N GLY A 23 25.96 0.07 69.85
CA GLY A 23 25.03 0.90 70.62
C GLY A 23 25.00 0.43 72.08
N SER A 24 25.07 1.37 73.02
CA SER A 24 24.89 1.13 74.45
C SER A 24 23.98 2.22 75.02
N PHE A 25 23.15 1.91 76.00
CA PHE A 25 22.29 2.91 76.65
C PHE A 25 23.07 3.93 77.50
N VAL A 26 24.35 3.65 77.75
CA VAL A 26 25.22 4.44 78.63
C VAL A 26 26.31 5.21 77.87
N HIS A 27 26.62 4.80 76.63
CA HIS A 27 27.71 5.39 75.83
C HIS A 27 27.19 5.83 74.46
N ASP A 28 27.87 6.80 73.87
CA ASP A 28 27.56 7.27 72.52
C ASP A 28 27.68 6.14 71.48
N PRO A 29 26.76 6.08 70.50
CA PRO A 29 26.79 5.05 69.47
C PRO A 29 28.00 5.23 68.55
N ALA A 30 28.64 4.11 68.20
CA ALA A 30 29.77 4.09 67.28
C ALA A 30 29.43 3.28 66.01
N SER A 31 29.65 3.88 64.84
CA SER A 31 29.56 3.21 63.54
C SER A 31 30.94 3.14 62.89
N ILE A 32 31.52 1.94 62.84
CA ILE A 32 32.86 1.70 62.30
C ILE A 32 32.73 0.88 61.02
N GLU A 33 33.18 1.42 59.88
CA GLU A 33 33.31 0.64 58.64
C GLU A 33 34.47 -0.35 58.80
N LEU A 34 34.20 -1.65 58.63
CA LEU A 34 35.21 -2.69 58.82
C LEU A 34 35.96 -2.99 57.51
N PHE A 35 35.23 -3.41 56.48
CA PHE A 35 35.79 -3.74 55.17
C PHE A 35 34.71 -3.86 54.10
N ASP A 36 35.17 -3.90 52.85
CA ASP A 36 34.38 -4.13 51.66
C ASP A 36 34.33 -5.63 51.32
N LEU A 37 33.13 -6.19 51.26
CA LEU A 37 32.90 -7.61 50.94
C LEU A 37 32.51 -7.75 49.47
N ILE A 38 33.25 -8.57 48.74
CA ILE A 38 32.96 -8.93 47.34
C ILE A 38 32.40 -10.35 47.33
N VAL A 39 31.11 -10.49 47.05
CA VAL A 39 30.46 -11.81 46.93
C VAL A 39 30.37 -12.19 45.45
N PRO A 40 31.08 -13.25 45.00
CA PRO A 40 31.00 -13.70 43.62
C PRO A 40 29.62 -14.26 43.30
N ALA A 41 29.21 -14.15 42.04
CA ALA A 41 27.93 -14.68 41.56
C ALA A 41 27.88 -16.20 41.68
N SER A 42 27.20 -16.69 42.73
CA SER A 42 27.03 -18.12 42.99
C SER A 42 25.63 -18.63 42.64
N GLN A 43 24.63 -17.75 42.57
CA GLN A 43 23.24 -18.03 42.20
C GLN A 43 22.64 -16.85 41.41
N PRO A 44 21.68 -17.08 40.50
CA PRO A 44 20.94 -16.00 39.86
C PRO A 44 20.31 -15.10 40.94
N PRO A 45 20.24 -13.77 40.73
CA PRO A 45 19.65 -12.85 41.70
C PRO A 45 18.28 -13.36 42.15
N PRO A 46 17.99 -13.36 43.46
CA PRO A 46 16.68 -13.76 43.97
C PRO A 46 15.63 -12.83 43.37
N VAL A 47 14.83 -13.36 42.44
CA VAL A 47 13.70 -12.64 41.85
C VAL A 47 12.68 -12.41 42.95
N HIS A 48 12.44 -11.16 43.32
CA HIS A 48 11.36 -10.87 44.25
C HIS A 48 10.03 -11.30 43.62
N ALA A 49 9.12 -11.91 44.40
CA ALA A 49 7.84 -12.39 43.87
C ALA A 49 7.03 -11.29 43.14
N ASP A 50 7.22 -10.03 43.57
CA ASP A 50 6.58 -8.85 42.99
C ASP A 50 7.32 -8.30 41.74
N GLU A 51 8.58 -8.66 41.53
CA GLU A 51 9.38 -8.23 40.36
C GLU A 51 8.85 -8.87 39.06
N ALA A 52 8.26 -10.06 39.15
CA ALA A 52 7.54 -10.68 38.04
C ALA A 52 6.29 -9.89 37.61
N SER A 53 5.69 -9.12 38.51
CA SER A 53 4.43 -8.40 38.28
C SER A 53 4.63 -6.92 37.90
N PHE A 54 5.71 -6.29 38.36
CA PHE A 54 5.95 -4.85 38.20
C PHE A 54 7.28 -4.56 37.48
N HIS A 55 7.41 -5.01 36.23
CA HIS A 55 8.50 -4.60 35.33
C HIS A 55 7.94 -4.04 34.02
N VAL A 56 8.73 -3.22 33.32
CA VAL A 56 8.36 -2.69 32.00
C VAL A 56 8.43 -3.84 30.99
N LEU A 57 7.31 -4.14 30.34
CA LEU A 57 7.28 -5.16 29.29
C LEU A 57 8.00 -4.66 28.02
N PRO A 58 8.64 -5.57 27.27
CA PRO A 58 9.24 -5.22 25.98
C PRO A 58 8.17 -4.71 25.01
N THR A 59 8.54 -3.73 24.19
CA THR A 59 7.65 -3.17 23.15
C THR A 59 7.36 -4.23 22.08
N ILE A 60 6.08 -4.41 21.74
CA ILE A 60 5.64 -5.30 20.67
C ILE A 60 5.72 -4.57 19.33
N HIS A 61 6.51 -5.10 18.39
CA HIS A 61 6.62 -4.56 17.04
C HIS A 61 5.74 -5.36 16.08
N HIS A 62 4.78 -4.70 15.42
CA HIS A 62 3.99 -5.32 14.35
C HIS A 62 4.84 -5.50 13.09
N THR A 63 4.96 -6.73 12.60
CA THR A 63 5.69 -7.05 11.36
C THR A 63 4.72 -7.08 10.18
N PHE A 64 4.85 -6.11 9.28
CA PHE A 64 4.06 -6.07 8.05
C PHE A 64 4.53 -7.12 7.04
N ARG A 65 3.61 -7.54 6.17
CA ARG A 65 3.94 -8.41 5.05
C ARG A 65 4.90 -7.68 4.10
N PRO A 66 5.96 -8.33 3.60
CA PRO A 66 6.82 -7.73 2.59
C PRO A 66 6.03 -7.44 1.30
N GLU A 67 6.43 -6.37 0.59
CA GLU A 67 5.86 -6.04 -0.72
C GLU A 67 6.08 -7.16 -1.73
N GLN A 68 5.10 -7.35 -2.61
CA GLN A 68 5.21 -8.34 -3.68
C GLN A 68 6.23 -7.86 -4.73
N LYS A 69 7.15 -8.75 -5.11
CA LYS A 69 8.16 -8.43 -6.15
C LYS A 69 7.48 -8.29 -7.51
N LEU A 70 7.59 -7.10 -8.09
CA LEU A 70 7.12 -6.81 -9.45
C LEU A 70 8.14 -7.29 -10.49
N PRO A 71 7.69 -7.68 -11.70
CA PRO A 71 8.60 -8.07 -12.77
C PRO A 71 9.45 -6.87 -13.26
N PRO A 72 10.63 -7.12 -13.86
CA PRO A 72 11.46 -6.07 -14.42
C PRO A 72 10.72 -5.24 -15.48
N ARG A 73 10.81 -3.91 -15.38
CA ARG A 73 10.12 -2.96 -16.29
C ARG A 73 10.43 -3.20 -17.77
N ALA A 74 11.66 -3.62 -18.08
CA ALA A 74 12.08 -3.90 -19.45
C ALA A 74 11.28 -5.06 -20.06
N ILE A 75 11.05 -6.13 -19.31
CA ILE A 75 10.27 -7.29 -19.77
C ILE A 75 8.83 -6.87 -20.01
N SER A 76 8.21 -6.16 -19.04
CA SER A 76 6.86 -5.65 -19.19
C SER A 76 6.71 -4.75 -20.42
N ALA A 77 7.67 -3.86 -20.68
CA ALA A 77 7.64 -2.97 -21.84
C ALA A 77 7.71 -3.73 -23.18
N VAL A 78 8.54 -4.77 -23.29
CA VAL A 78 8.63 -5.60 -24.50
C VAL A 78 7.30 -6.30 -24.80
N PHE A 79 6.66 -6.88 -23.78
CA PHE A 79 5.36 -7.52 -23.96
C PHE A 79 4.24 -6.52 -24.25
N SER A 80 4.26 -5.32 -23.66
CA SER A 80 3.33 -4.26 -24.03
C SER A 80 3.50 -3.84 -25.49
N ALA A 81 4.73 -3.70 -25.99
CA ALA A 81 4.99 -3.41 -27.39
C ALA A 81 4.52 -4.55 -28.31
N LEU A 82 4.71 -5.80 -27.89
CA LEU A 82 4.22 -6.97 -28.64
C LEU A 82 2.69 -6.97 -28.78
N VAL A 83 1.96 -6.62 -27.71
CA VAL A 83 0.49 -6.49 -27.73
C VAL A 83 0.03 -5.35 -28.64
N LEU A 84 0.82 -4.27 -28.76
CA LEU A 84 0.52 -3.15 -29.66
C LEU A 84 0.89 -3.43 -31.13
N SER A 85 1.76 -4.40 -31.41
CA SER A 85 2.25 -4.72 -32.76
C SER A 85 1.14 -4.98 -33.79
N PRO A 86 0.10 -5.79 -33.53
CA PRO A 86 -0.97 -6.03 -34.49
C PRO A 86 -1.71 -4.77 -34.91
N TRP A 87 -1.88 -3.80 -33.99
CA TRP A 87 -2.52 -2.52 -34.28
C TRP A 87 -1.68 -1.68 -35.24
N VAL A 88 -0.36 -1.66 -35.05
CA VAL A 88 0.58 -0.97 -35.96
C VAL A 88 0.54 -1.58 -37.35
N VAL A 89 0.53 -2.92 -37.43
CA VAL A 89 0.42 -3.64 -38.71
C VAL A 89 -0.90 -3.31 -39.41
N LEU A 90 -2.01 -3.31 -38.67
CA LEU A 90 -3.33 -2.96 -39.20
C LEU A 90 -3.35 -1.54 -39.79
N LEU A 91 -2.82 -0.55 -39.05
CA LEU A 91 -2.72 0.83 -39.51
C LEU A 91 -1.84 0.95 -40.77
N GLY A 92 -0.70 0.25 -40.81
CA GLY A 92 0.16 0.21 -41.99
C GLY A 92 -0.53 -0.40 -43.22
N LEU A 93 -1.36 -1.42 -43.01
CA LEU A 93 -2.10 -2.06 -44.09
C LEU A 93 -3.22 -1.16 -44.63
N TRP A 94 -3.92 -0.43 -43.76
CA TRP A 94 -4.92 0.57 -44.19
C TRP A 94 -4.31 1.67 -45.05
N ILE A 95 -3.13 2.18 -44.70
CA ILE A 95 -2.43 3.19 -45.51
C ILE A 95 -2.14 2.65 -46.91
N LYS A 96 -1.75 1.36 -47.05
CA LYS A 96 -1.50 0.73 -48.34
C LYS A 96 -2.76 0.48 -49.16
N VAL A 97 -3.84 0.04 -48.52
CA VAL A 97 -5.11 -0.29 -49.20
C VAL A 97 -5.86 0.99 -49.59
N GLY A 98 -5.68 2.09 -48.86
CA GLY A 98 -6.33 3.38 -49.14
C GLY A 98 -7.86 3.31 -49.12
N PRO A 99 -8.51 2.78 -48.06
CA PRO A 99 -9.96 2.71 -48.00
C PRO A 99 -10.56 4.11 -48.03
N SER A 100 -11.33 4.42 -49.08
CA SER A 100 -11.99 5.71 -49.21
C SER A 100 -13.27 5.76 -48.36
N THR A 101 -13.36 6.75 -47.47
CA THR A 101 -14.56 7.04 -46.66
C THR A 101 -15.17 8.40 -47.05
N PRO A 102 -15.66 8.57 -48.30
CA PRO A 102 -16.04 9.88 -48.84
C PRO A 102 -17.16 10.60 -48.08
N ARG A 103 -17.89 9.90 -47.21
CA ARG A 103 -19.06 10.43 -46.49
C ARG A 103 -18.84 10.60 -44.99
N LEU A 104 -17.65 10.32 -44.48
CA LEU A 104 -17.36 10.48 -43.05
C LEU A 104 -17.62 11.92 -42.58
N PHE A 105 -17.34 12.90 -43.45
CA PHE A 105 -17.54 14.32 -43.19
C PHE A 105 -18.90 14.86 -43.66
N SER A 106 -19.87 14.00 -43.98
CA SER A 106 -21.23 14.44 -44.29
C SER A 106 -21.90 14.99 -43.02
N PRO A 107 -22.66 16.10 -43.11
CA PRO A 107 -23.36 16.70 -41.96
C PRO A 107 -24.33 15.75 -41.26
N THR A 108 -24.76 14.68 -41.95
CA THR A 108 -25.64 13.65 -41.41
C THR A 108 -24.91 12.60 -40.58
N ILE A 109 -23.68 12.24 -40.96
CA ILE A 109 -22.91 11.11 -40.38
C ILE A 109 -21.94 11.61 -39.31
N LEU A 110 -21.35 12.80 -39.52
CA LEU A 110 -20.39 13.39 -38.61
C LEU A 110 -20.91 13.44 -37.16
N PRO A 111 -22.13 13.96 -36.87
CA PRO A 111 -22.66 14.02 -35.50
C PRO A 111 -22.72 12.65 -34.83
N PHE A 112 -23.10 11.61 -35.58
CA PHE A 112 -23.16 10.25 -35.06
C PHE A 112 -21.76 9.70 -34.72
N THR A 113 -20.78 9.91 -35.60
CA THR A 113 -19.39 9.47 -35.35
C THR A 113 -18.75 10.21 -34.18
N THR A 114 -19.02 11.51 -34.02
CA THR A 114 -18.53 12.29 -32.87
C THR A 114 -19.16 11.86 -31.57
N LEU A 115 -20.46 11.50 -31.57
CA LEU A 115 -21.14 10.96 -30.39
C LEU A 115 -20.60 9.58 -30.02
N LEU A 116 -20.28 8.75 -31.01
CA LEU A 116 -19.61 7.46 -30.78
C LEU A 116 -18.21 7.64 -30.16
N ALA A 117 -17.43 8.61 -30.66
CA ALA A 117 -16.14 8.96 -30.10
C ALA A 117 -16.27 9.54 -28.68
N ALA A 118 -17.33 10.32 -28.41
CA ALA A 118 -17.62 10.82 -27.06
C ALA A 118 -17.93 9.70 -26.08
N PHE A 119 -18.60 8.62 -26.51
CA PHE A 119 -18.76 7.41 -25.70
C PHE A 119 -17.42 6.75 -25.38
N GLU A 120 -16.55 6.56 -26.38
CA GLU A 120 -15.23 5.98 -26.13
C GLU A 120 -14.39 6.82 -25.16
N LEU A 121 -14.43 8.16 -25.29
CA LEU A 121 -13.79 9.08 -24.36
C LEU A 121 -14.37 8.99 -22.94
N LEU A 122 -15.69 8.84 -22.82
CA LEU A 122 -16.34 8.64 -21.52
C LEU A 122 -15.86 7.34 -20.85
N LEU A 123 -15.72 6.25 -21.62
CA LEU A 123 -15.19 4.98 -21.13
C LEU A 123 -13.71 5.08 -20.76
N PHE A 124 -12.92 5.84 -21.52
CA PHE A 124 -11.53 6.12 -21.18
C PHE A 124 -11.43 6.89 -19.86
N TRP A 125 -12.26 7.91 -19.65
CA TRP A 125 -12.30 8.66 -18.39
C TRP A 125 -12.82 7.84 -17.21
N TYR A 126 -13.75 6.92 -17.44
CA TYR A 126 -14.14 5.91 -16.46
C TYR A 126 -12.96 5.08 -15.97
N TRP A 127 -12.09 4.66 -16.89
CA TRP A 127 -10.90 3.89 -16.54
C TRP A 127 -9.90 4.69 -15.69
N VAL A 128 -9.81 6.01 -15.88
CA VAL A 128 -8.88 6.87 -15.15
C VAL A 128 -9.36 7.25 -13.74
N ASP A 129 -10.60 7.74 -13.60
CA ASP A 129 -11.05 8.31 -12.31
C ASP A 129 -12.57 8.26 -12.06
N LEU A 130 -13.40 8.21 -13.11
CA LEU A 130 -14.85 8.35 -12.98
C LEU A 130 -15.49 7.20 -12.17
N LYS A 131 -16.52 7.53 -11.36
CA LYS A 131 -17.31 6.53 -10.63
C LYS A 131 -18.40 5.94 -11.51
N LEU A 132 -18.80 4.69 -11.23
CA LEU A 132 -19.80 3.96 -12.01
C LEU A 132 -21.12 4.74 -12.18
N GLY A 133 -21.63 5.37 -11.11
CA GLY A 133 -22.86 6.16 -11.18
C GLY A 133 -22.76 7.38 -12.10
N GLN A 134 -21.59 8.03 -12.15
CA GLN A 134 -21.36 9.18 -13.02
C GLN A 134 -21.31 8.76 -14.50
N VAL A 135 -20.65 7.63 -14.80
CA VAL A 135 -20.60 7.08 -16.16
C VAL A 135 -21.98 6.69 -16.66
N LEU A 136 -22.79 6.06 -15.81
CA LEU A 136 -24.18 5.72 -16.15
C LEU A 136 -25.01 6.98 -16.39
N LEU A 137 -24.86 8.02 -15.56
CA LEU A 137 -25.58 9.28 -15.74
C LEU A 137 -25.18 9.99 -17.04
N TYR A 138 -23.88 10.18 -17.26
CA TYR A 138 -23.35 10.85 -18.46
C TYR A 138 -23.63 10.04 -19.72
N GLY A 139 -23.46 8.72 -19.67
CA GLY A 139 -23.79 7.82 -20.76
C GLY A 139 -25.29 7.80 -21.05
N GLY A 140 -26.13 7.86 -20.01
CA GLY A 140 -27.58 8.00 -20.15
C GLY A 140 -27.97 9.28 -20.87
N ILE A 141 -27.43 10.43 -20.44
CA ILE A 141 -27.66 11.73 -21.10
C ILE A 141 -27.14 11.71 -22.56
N LEU A 142 -25.94 11.16 -22.78
CA LEU A 142 -25.30 11.07 -24.10
C LEU A 142 -26.04 10.12 -25.05
N SER A 143 -26.71 9.09 -24.53
CA SER A 143 -27.46 8.12 -25.34
C SER A 143 -28.60 8.76 -26.12
N ILE A 144 -29.27 9.78 -25.56
CA ILE A 144 -30.42 10.45 -26.19
C ILE A 144 -30.03 11.03 -27.55
N PRO A 145 -29.10 11.99 -27.67
CA PRO A 145 -28.70 12.54 -28.96
C PRO A 145 -28.07 11.47 -29.87
N THR A 146 -27.40 10.46 -29.30
CA THR A 146 -26.77 9.37 -30.08
C THR A 146 -27.80 8.53 -30.82
N VAL A 147 -28.93 8.20 -30.21
CA VAL A 147 -30.01 7.44 -30.88
C VAL A 147 -30.62 8.25 -32.02
N PHE A 148 -30.88 9.54 -31.81
CA PHE A 148 -31.44 10.40 -32.88
C PHE A 148 -30.46 10.59 -34.03
N ALA A 149 -29.20 10.93 -33.73
CA ALA A 149 -28.14 11.08 -34.74
C ALA A 149 -27.88 9.75 -35.48
N GLY A 150 -27.90 8.62 -34.76
CA GLY A 150 -27.73 7.29 -35.35
C GLY A 150 -28.87 6.92 -36.30
N LYS A 151 -30.12 7.14 -35.89
CA LYS A 151 -31.29 6.91 -36.76
C LYS A 151 -31.18 7.74 -38.04
N HIS A 152 -30.83 9.02 -37.92
CA HIS A 152 -30.70 9.92 -39.06
C HIS A 152 -29.54 9.53 -40.00
N ALA A 153 -28.38 9.19 -39.44
CA ALA A 153 -27.21 8.72 -40.21
C ALA A 153 -27.50 7.42 -40.97
N LEU A 154 -28.09 6.42 -40.30
CA LEU A 154 -28.43 5.13 -40.89
C LEU A 154 -29.50 5.26 -41.98
N TYR A 155 -30.52 6.10 -41.75
CA TYR A 155 -31.57 6.35 -42.72
C TYR A 155 -31.02 6.97 -44.02
N SER A 156 -30.17 8.00 -43.92
CA SER A 156 -29.52 8.62 -45.08
C SER A 156 -28.59 7.66 -45.85
N MET A 157 -27.88 6.79 -45.13
CA MET A 157 -27.10 5.72 -45.77
C MET A 157 -28.00 4.75 -46.53
N GLY A 158 -29.18 4.42 -45.98
CA GLY A 158 -30.20 3.59 -46.62
C GLY A 158 -30.74 4.21 -47.90
N GLU A 159 -31.23 5.45 -47.86
CA GLU A 159 -31.79 6.15 -49.03
C GLU A 159 -30.82 6.23 -50.19
N THR A 160 -29.54 6.47 -49.89
CA THR A 160 -28.49 6.48 -50.91
C THR A 160 -28.30 5.13 -51.58
N ARG A 161 -28.33 4.03 -50.82
CA ARG A 161 -28.22 2.68 -51.39
C ARG A 161 -29.42 2.34 -52.27
N LEU A 162 -30.59 2.87 -51.91
CA LEU A 162 -31.83 2.75 -52.67
C LEU A 162 -31.91 3.74 -53.85
N GLY A 163 -30.91 4.63 -54.03
CA GLY A 163 -30.85 5.60 -55.13
C GLY A 163 -31.88 6.73 -55.03
N ARG A 164 -32.55 6.88 -53.89
CA ARG A 164 -33.53 7.93 -53.65
C ARG A 164 -32.76 9.14 -53.09
N LYS A 165 -32.49 10.12 -53.96
CA LYS A 165 -31.85 11.38 -53.59
C LYS A 165 -32.84 12.34 -52.97
#